data_AF-A0A550JFK8-F1
#
_entry.id   AF-A0A550JFK8-F1
#
_cell.length_a   1.000
_cell.length_b   1.000
_cell.length_c   1.000
_cell.angle_alpha   90.00
_cell.angle_beta   90.00
_cell.angle_gamma   90.00
#
_symmetry.space_group_name_H-M   'P 1'
#
loop_
_entity.id
_entity.type
_entity.pdbx_description
1 polymer ?
#
loop_
_entity_poly.entity_id
_entity_poly.type
_entity_poly.pdbx_seq_one_letter_code
_entity_poly.pdbx_strand_id
1 'polypeptide(L)'
;MKQIAVVLFLLIAMVVCACQGASQHITGADFQAEYEKRHQQSMHFTEFIGEREGRVFLRNKTMSTLNTKKWSEVVLYTEASDLDSEFLRRLRKESKN
;
A
#
# COMPACT_ATOMS: atom_id res chain seq x y z
N MET A 1 -33.16 -3.70 24.67
CA MET A 1 -31.70 -3.53 24.87
C MET A 1 -30.85 -4.42 23.96
N LYS A 2 -31.12 -5.73 23.81
CA LYS A 2 -30.34 -6.64 22.92
C LYS A 2 -30.37 -6.26 21.42
N GLN A 3 -31.53 -5.89 20.88
CA GLN A 3 -31.69 -5.56 19.44
C GLN A 3 -30.92 -4.28 19.02
N ILE A 4 -30.92 -3.26 19.88
CA ILE A 4 -30.24 -1.98 19.61
C ILE A 4 -28.71 -2.17 19.58
N ALA A 5 -28.18 -3.04 20.45
CA ALA A 5 -26.76 -3.37 20.47
C ALA A 5 -26.30 -4.08 19.19
N VAL A 6 -27.13 -4.97 18.63
CA VAL A 6 -26.82 -5.70 17.37
C VAL A 6 -26.81 -4.75 16.17
N VAL A 7 -27.79 -3.85 16.08
CA VAL A 7 -27.86 -2.86 14.99
C VAL A 7 -26.68 -1.89 15.05
N LEU A 8 -26.30 -1.44 16.25
CA LEU A 8 -25.14 -0.56 16.43
C LEU A 8 -23.83 -1.27 16.05
N PHE A 9 -23.68 -2.55 16.39
CA PHE A 9 -22.50 -3.34 16.03
C PHE A 9 -22.38 -3.55 14.51
N LEU A 10 -23.51 -3.77 13.82
CA LEU A 10 -23.55 -3.90 12.35
C LEU A 10 -23.20 -2.60 11.64
N LEU A 11 -23.66 -1.44 12.14
CA LEU A 11 -23.31 -0.13 11.58
C LEU A 11 -21.81 0.16 11.73
N ILE A 12 -21.21 -0.16 12.88
CA ILE A 12 -19.77 0.01 13.11
C ILE A 12 -18.98 -0.92 12.17
N ALA A 13 -19.39 -2.18 12.01
CA ALA A 13 -18.73 -3.12 11.11
C ALA A 13 -18.76 -2.67 9.64
N MET A 14 -19.88 -2.12 9.16
CA MET A 14 -20.00 -1.60 7.80
C MET A 14 -19.10 -0.37 7.56
N VAL A 15 -18.97 0.53 8.55
CA VAL A 15 -18.07 1.68 8.47
C VAL A 15 -16.60 1.24 8.44
N VAL A 16 -16.22 0.17 9.17
CA VAL A 16 -14.85 -0.35 9.17
C VAL A 16 -14.47 -0.98 7.81
N CYS A 17 -15.40 -1.66 7.13
CA CYS A 17 -15.14 -2.23 5.81
C CYS A 17 -15.03 -1.17 4.69
N ALA A 18 -15.74 -0.05 4.80
CA ALA A 18 -15.74 1.00 3.78
C ALA A 18 -14.46 1.86 3.75
N CYS A 19 -13.62 1.79 4.77
CA CYS A 19 -12.40 2.60 4.89
C CYS A 19 -11.14 1.90 4.34
N GLN A 20 -11.23 0.64 3.91
CA GLN A 20 -10.09 -0.06 3.34
C GLN A 20 -10.03 0.25 1.84
N GLY A 21 -9.26 1.27 1.48
CA GLY A 21 -8.83 1.43 0.09
C GLY A 21 -8.24 0.10 -0.38
N ALA A 22 -8.77 -0.46 -1.47
CA ALA A 22 -8.37 -1.77 -1.94
C ALA A 22 -6.86 -1.76 -2.25
N SER A 23 -6.09 -2.47 -1.44
CA SER A 23 -4.69 -2.72 -1.73
C SER A 23 -4.61 -3.75 -2.86
N GLN A 24 -3.80 -3.48 -3.87
CA GLN A 24 -3.61 -4.35 -5.03
C GLN A 24 -2.43 -5.29 -4.80
N HIS A 25 -2.67 -6.59 -4.95
CA HIS A 25 -1.61 -7.60 -4.92
C HIS A 25 -0.76 -7.53 -6.18
N ILE A 26 0.56 -7.63 -6.02
CA ILE A 26 1.55 -7.71 -7.09
C ILE A 26 2.60 -8.77 -6.75
N THR A 27 3.38 -9.21 -7.73
CA THR A 27 4.47 -10.16 -7.48
C THR A 27 5.64 -9.49 -6.75
N GLY A 28 6.49 -10.28 -6.09
CA GLY A 28 7.72 -9.76 -5.46
C GLY A 28 8.65 -9.03 -6.46
N ALA A 29 8.76 -9.56 -7.68
CA ALA A 29 9.54 -8.93 -8.75
C ALA A 29 8.96 -7.58 -9.17
N ASP A 30 7.64 -7.48 -9.35
CA ASP A 30 6.96 -6.23 -9.68
C ASP A 30 7.07 -5.23 -8.53
N PHE A 31 6.99 -5.70 -7.28
CA PHE A 31 7.15 -4.86 -6.09
C PHE A 31 8.54 -4.21 -6.07
N GLN A 32 9.58 -5.01 -6.27
CA GLN A 32 10.95 -4.49 -6.33
C GLN A 32 11.11 -3.52 -7.50
N ALA A 33 10.62 -3.87 -8.70
CA ALA A 33 10.68 -2.99 -9.85
C ALA A 33 9.97 -1.65 -9.61
N GLU A 34 8.79 -1.66 -8.99
CA GLU A 34 8.03 -0.45 -8.71
C GLU A 34 8.72 0.44 -7.66
N TYR A 35 9.36 -0.16 -6.67
CA TYR A 35 10.14 0.56 -5.67
C TYR A 35 11.36 1.24 -6.29
N GLU A 36 12.10 0.58 -7.17
CA GLU A 36 13.31 1.15 -7.79
C GLU A 36 12.99 2.32 -8.75
N LYS A 37 11.78 2.36 -9.34
CA LYS A 37 11.33 3.48 -10.20
C LYS A 37 11.27 4.82 -9.47
N ARG A 38 11.18 4.85 -8.13
CA ARG A 38 11.10 6.08 -7.34
C ARG A 38 12.24 7.06 -7.58
N HIS A 39 13.39 6.57 -8.07
CA HIS A 39 14.57 7.40 -8.35
C HIS A 39 14.62 7.94 -9.78
N GLN A 40 13.69 7.54 -10.66
CA GLN A 40 13.86 7.69 -12.10
C GLN A 40 12.86 8.66 -12.74
N GLN A 41 11.71 8.96 -12.12
CA GLN A 41 10.63 9.67 -12.79
C GLN A 41 9.95 10.69 -11.87
N SER A 42 9.89 11.97 -12.28
CA SER A 42 9.23 13.04 -11.51
C SER A 42 7.70 12.95 -11.48
N MET A 43 7.10 12.13 -12.36
CA MET A 43 5.64 11.91 -12.45
C MET A 43 5.17 10.68 -11.67
N HIS A 44 6.10 9.96 -11.03
CA HIS A 44 5.83 8.78 -10.23
C HIS A 44 6.48 8.96 -8.86
N PHE A 45 5.75 8.59 -7.81
CA PHE A 45 6.26 8.60 -6.45
C PHE A 45 5.89 7.28 -5.79
N THR A 46 6.90 6.52 -5.41
CA THR A 46 6.73 5.23 -4.73
C THR A 46 7.40 5.29 -3.38
N GLU A 47 6.65 4.95 -2.34
CA GLU A 47 7.09 4.97 -0.94
C GLU A 47 6.77 3.63 -0.29
N PHE A 48 7.72 3.09 0.46
CA PHE A 48 7.45 1.95 1.33
C PHE A 48 6.73 2.43 2.59
N ILE A 49 5.54 1.89 2.84
CA ILE A 49 4.65 2.36 3.92
C ILE A 49 4.54 1.39 5.10
N GLY A 50 5.21 0.24 5.03
CA GLY A 50 5.35 -0.66 6.16
C GLY A 50 5.15 -2.13 5.83
N GLU A 51 5.14 -2.91 6.91
CA GLU A 51 4.99 -4.35 6.90
C GLU A 51 3.94 -4.77 7.94
N ARG A 52 3.03 -5.67 7.55
CA ARG A 52 1.97 -6.17 8.43
C ARG A 52 1.56 -7.58 7.99
N GLU A 53 1.40 -8.48 8.96
CA GLU A 53 0.87 -9.84 8.73
C GLU A 53 1.65 -10.61 7.64
N GLY A 54 2.98 -10.46 7.61
CA GLY A 54 3.85 -11.12 6.63
C GLY A 54 3.87 -10.45 5.25
N ARG A 55 3.12 -9.36 5.06
CA ARG A 55 3.06 -8.59 3.81
C ARG A 55 3.80 -7.27 3.93
N VAL A 56 4.36 -6.83 2.82
CA VAL A 56 4.96 -5.50 2.66
C VAL A 56 4.11 -4.64 1.75
N PHE A 57 4.15 -3.33 1.98
CA PHE A 57 3.25 -2.39 1.32
C PHE A 57 4.01 -1.21 0.69
N LEU A 58 3.63 -0.85 -0.54
CA LEU A 58 4.03 0.40 -1.18
C LEU A 58 2.82 1.30 -1.36
N ARG A 59 3.01 2.60 -1.12
CA ARG A 59 2.15 3.65 -1.64
C ARG A 59 2.74 4.11 -2.97
N ASN A 60 1.96 3.94 -4.04
CA ASN A 60 2.33 4.42 -5.37
C ASN A 60 1.41 5.58 -5.76
N LYS A 61 2.01 6.70 -6.11
CA LYS A 61 1.34 7.90 -6.61
C LYS A 61 1.80 8.18 -8.03
N THR A 62 0.85 8.27 -8.95
CA THR A 62 1.12 8.60 -10.35
C THR A 62 0.36 9.86 -10.75
N MET A 63 1.08 10.81 -11.36
CA MET A 63 0.52 12.03 -11.89
C MET A 63 -0.20 11.77 -13.22
N SER A 64 -1.36 12.36 -13.42
CA SER A 64 -2.09 12.24 -14.68
C SER A 64 -1.34 12.92 -15.83
N THR A 65 -1.25 12.22 -16.96
CA THR A 65 -0.70 12.76 -18.21
C THR A 65 -1.60 13.82 -18.84
N LEU A 66 -2.91 13.77 -18.57
CA LEU A 66 -3.91 14.73 -19.08
C LEU A 66 -4.05 15.97 -18.19
N ASN A 67 -3.73 15.84 -16.90
CA ASN A 67 -3.79 16.95 -15.94
C ASN A 67 -2.71 16.79 -14.88
N THR A 68 -1.60 17.52 -15.03
CA THR A 68 -0.43 17.45 -14.16
C THR A 68 -0.68 17.90 -12.72
N LYS A 69 -1.86 18.46 -12.41
CA LYS A 69 -2.25 18.77 -11.02
C LYS A 69 -2.98 17.61 -10.33
N LYS A 70 -3.41 16.59 -11.09
CA LYS A 70 -4.16 15.45 -10.57
C LYS A 70 -3.21 14.27 -10.34
N TRP A 71 -3.17 13.81 -9.10
CA TRP A 71 -2.45 12.61 -8.69
C TRP A 71 -3.44 11.50 -8.37
N SER A 72 -3.11 10.28 -8.76
CA SER A 72 -3.80 9.05 -8.37
C SER A 72 -2.93 8.29 -7.39
N GLU A 73 -3.55 7.61 -6.42
CA GLU A 73 -2.87 6.83 -5.40
C GLU A 73 -3.41 5.40 -5.39
N VAL A 74 -2.50 4.43 -5.30
CA VAL A 74 -2.81 3.01 -5.08
C VAL A 74 -1.85 2.45 -4.04
N VAL A 75 -2.37 1.56 -3.19
CA VAL A 75 -1.53 0.78 -2.26
C VAL A 75 -1.26 -0.57 -2.91
N LEU A 76 0.00 -0.93 -3.07
CA LEU A 76 0.45 -2.20 -3.61
C LEU A 76 0.97 -3.08 -2.48
N TYR A 77 0.80 -4.40 -2.59
CA TYR A 77 1.36 -5.33 -1.61
C TYR A 77 1.85 -6.64 -2.25
N THR A 78 2.84 -7.26 -1.59
CA THR A 78 3.33 -8.63 -1.86
C THR A 78 3.63 -9.30 -0.52
N GLU A 79 3.72 -10.63 -0.51
CA GLU A 79 4.22 -11.36 0.66
C GLU A 79 5.73 -11.10 0.84
N ALA A 80 6.18 -10.89 2.08
CA ALA A 80 7.59 -10.61 2.38
C ALA A 80 8.49 -11.81 2.04
N SER A 81 7.93 -13.02 2.03
CA SER A 81 8.61 -14.24 1.58
C SER A 81 8.94 -14.24 0.09
N ASP A 82 8.24 -13.44 -0.71
CA ASP A 82 8.43 -13.36 -2.16
C ASP A 82 9.55 -12.38 -2.54
N LEU A 83 10.14 -11.72 -1.55
CA LEU A 83 11.24 -10.77 -1.72
C LEU A 83 12.57 -11.34 -1.29
N ASP A 84 13.62 -10.93 -2.00
CA ASP A 84 14.99 -11.18 -1.57
C ASP A 84 15.26 -10.57 -0.18
N SER A 85 15.95 -11.32 0.67
CA SER A 85 16.19 -10.93 2.06
C SER A 85 17.04 -9.65 2.20
N GLU A 86 17.97 -9.41 1.27
CA GLU A 86 18.79 -8.20 1.26
C GLU A 86 17.96 -6.99 0.82
N PHE A 87 17.11 -7.17 -0.18
CA PHE A 87 16.15 -6.15 -0.58
C PHE A 87 15.22 -5.77 0.58
N LEU A 88 14.62 -6.75 1.26
CA LEU A 88 13.73 -6.52 2.41
C LEU A 88 14.45 -5.81 3.57
N ARG A 89 15.71 -6.15 3.82
CA ARG A 89 16.55 -5.47 4.82
C ARG A 89 16.77 -3.99 4.45
N ARG A 90 17.00 -3.69 3.17
CA ARG A 90 17.13 -2.31 2.66
C ARG A 90 15.85 -1.51 2.88
N LEU A 91 14.69 -2.06 2.50
CA LEU A 91 13.38 -1.41 2.69
C LEU A 91 13.19 -0.96 4.15
N ARG A 92 13.42 -1.89 5.10
CA ARG A 92 13.25 -1.65 6.54
C ARG A 92 14.24 -0.63 7.10
N LYS A 93 15.45 -0.57 6.54
CA LYS A 93 16.47 0.39 6.97
C LYS A 93 16.09 1.80 6.52
N GLU A 94 15.69 1.95 5.26
CA GLU A 94 15.31 3.24 4.70
C GLU A 94 14.04 3.83 5.33
N SER A 95 13.12 2.97 5.78
CA SER A 95 11.90 3.38 6.50
C SER A 95 12.14 3.96 7.90
N LYS A 96 13.32 3.76 8.50
CA LYS A 96 13.63 4.19 9.87
C LYS A 96 14.33 5.56 9.94
N ASN A 97 14.66 6.14 8.78
CA ASN A 97 15.24 7.47 8.64
C ASN A 97 14.17 8.50 8.29
#